data_AF-A0AAV1ZXD4-F1
#
_entry.id   AF-A0AAV1ZXD4-F1
#
_cell.length_a   1.000
_cell.length_b   1.000
_cell.length_c   1.000
_cell.angle_alpha   90.00
_cell.angle_beta   90.00
_cell.angle_gamma   90.00
#
_symmetry.space_group_name_H-M   'P 1'
#
loop_
_entity.id
_entity.type
_entity.pdbx_description
1 polymer ?
#
loop_
_entity_poly.entity_id
_entity_poly.type
_entity_poly.pdbx_seq_one_letter_code
_entity_poly.pdbx_strand_id
1 'polypeptide(L)'
;MDGVLLTSTISSMEPPKSGTPGIHSVLASPDPKGVIRVTNEKISNGHNVHYGMTVDNIQILEAWSFANTYLTNCEVLPSSWSFEMAFHEMKHDGSVSFSLFLRRNYSWNSIGDAAFFRTTIWVSFTTSKGCPIFPPTVFTQDSMILGEEMIKSVQTNPPLSGMGESLCQELVLTISIMVRFCHLDG
;
A
#
# COMPACT_ATOMS: atom_id res chain seq x y z
N MET A 1 44.74 -9.30 -43.59
CA MET A 1 44.42 -9.33 -42.14
C MET A 1 43.91 -7.94 -41.83
N ASP A 2 42.61 -7.73 -42.06
CA ASP A 2 41.98 -6.41 -41.96
C ASP A 2 41.25 -6.30 -40.63
N GLY A 3 41.68 -5.35 -39.80
CA GLY A 3 41.06 -5.01 -38.53
C GLY A 3 40.00 -3.94 -38.74
N VAL A 4 38.74 -4.27 -38.41
CA VAL A 4 37.62 -3.33 -38.40
C VAL A 4 37.49 -2.76 -36.98
N LEU A 5 37.69 -1.44 -36.85
CA LEU A 5 37.45 -0.68 -35.62
C LEU A 5 35.96 -0.28 -35.58
N LEU A 6 35.22 -0.74 -34.58
CA LEU A 6 33.83 -0.30 -34.32
C LEU A 6 33.86 0.78 -33.23
N THR A 7 33.51 2.01 -33.58
CA THR A 7 33.23 3.10 -32.65
C THR A 7 31.74 3.11 -32.30
N SER A 8 31.40 2.89 -31.03
CA SER A 8 30.04 3.01 -30.51
C SER A 8 29.79 4.41 -29.96
N THR A 9 28.83 5.11 -30.55
CA THR A 9 28.33 6.40 -30.06
C THR A 9 27.29 6.15 -28.97
N ILE A 10 27.57 6.56 -27.73
CA ILE A 10 26.62 6.54 -26.62
C ILE A 10 25.75 7.79 -26.73
N SER A 11 24.48 7.61 -27.10
CA SER A 11 23.46 8.67 -27.07
C SER A 11 23.00 8.85 -25.62
N SER A 12 23.28 10.03 -25.05
CA SER A 12 22.77 10.44 -23.74
C SER A 12 21.24 10.55 -23.80
N MET A 13 20.54 9.70 -23.06
CA MET A 13 19.10 9.83 -22.81
C MET A 13 18.91 10.73 -21.59
N GLU A 14 18.19 11.84 -21.76
CA GLU A 14 17.76 12.68 -20.65
C GLU A 14 16.72 11.92 -19.78
N PRO A 15 16.77 12.07 -18.44
CA PRO A 15 15.81 11.42 -17.55
C PRO A 15 14.40 12.02 -17.71
N PRO A 16 13.33 11.20 -17.61
CA PRO A 16 11.97 11.67 -17.71
C PRO A 16 11.60 12.59 -16.54
N LYS A 17 10.97 13.71 -16.86
CA LYS A 17 10.47 14.70 -15.89
C LYS A 17 9.43 14.07 -14.97
N SER A 18 9.57 14.30 -13.66
CA SER A 18 8.64 13.86 -12.61
C SER A 18 7.21 14.33 -12.91
N GLY A 19 6.33 13.40 -13.25
CA GLY A 19 4.91 13.65 -13.48
C GLY A 19 4.17 13.97 -12.17
N THR A 20 3.22 14.89 -12.26
CA THR A 20 2.25 15.25 -11.21
C THR A 20 1.50 14.02 -10.68
N PRO A 21 1.13 13.96 -9.39
CA PRO A 21 0.35 12.86 -8.84
C PRO A 21 -1.01 12.76 -9.55
N GLY A 22 -1.22 11.66 -10.27
CA GLY A 22 -2.51 11.33 -10.86
C GLY A 22 -3.48 10.79 -9.81
N ILE A 23 -4.55 11.53 -9.53
CA ILE A 23 -5.68 11.05 -8.72
C ILE A 23 -6.46 10.07 -9.59
N HIS A 24 -6.22 8.77 -9.42
CA HIS A 24 -7.09 7.73 -9.98
C HIS A 24 -8.20 7.43 -8.96
N SER A 25 -9.45 7.68 -9.33
CA SER A 25 -10.63 7.32 -8.53
C SER A 25 -10.79 5.80 -8.51
N VAL A 26 -10.66 5.20 -7.33
CA VAL A 26 -10.96 3.78 -7.07
C VAL A 26 -12.43 3.64 -6.70
N LEU A 27 -13.11 2.66 -7.28
CA LEU A 27 -14.49 2.29 -6.95
C LEU A 27 -14.54 1.67 -5.55
N ALA A 28 -14.92 2.45 -4.54
CA ALA A 28 -15.49 1.88 -3.33
C ALA A 28 -16.90 1.35 -3.67
N SER A 29 -17.24 0.13 -3.26
CA SER A 29 -18.60 -0.40 -3.42
C SER A 29 -19.59 0.49 -2.66
N PRO A 30 -20.76 0.84 -3.22
CA PRO A 30 -21.83 1.49 -2.46
C PRO A 30 -22.38 0.43 -1.49
N ASP A 31 -22.59 0.65 -0.20
CA ASP A 31 -23.29 1.78 0.42
C ASP A 31 -23.05 1.77 1.94
N PRO A 32 -22.04 2.48 2.50
CA PRO A 32 -21.99 2.75 3.93
C PRO A 32 -22.58 4.14 4.21
N LYS A 33 -23.26 4.29 5.35
CA LYS A 33 -23.76 5.59 5.87
C LYS A 33 -22.64 6.62 6.18
N GLY A 34 -21.40 6.37 5.75
CA GLY A 34 -20.24 7.24 5.89
C GLY A 34 -19.54 7.46 4.55
N VAL A 35 -18.91 8.62 4.40
CA VAL A 35 -18.16 8.97 3.19
C VAL A 35 -16.73 8.44 3.33
N ILE A 36 -16.31 7.54 2.44
CA ILE A 36 -14.91 7.09 2.36
C ILE A 36 -14.20 7.95 1.31
N ARG A 37 -13.20 8.73 1.73
CA ARG A 37 -12.35 9.49 0.79
C ARG A 37 -10.99 8.82 0.69
N VAL A 38 -10.64 8.32 -0.49
CA VAL A 38 -9.35 7.72 -0.75
C VAL A 38 -8.41 8.75 -1.39
N THR A 39 -7.27 8.97 -0.76
CA THR A 39 -6.14 9.72 -1.32
C THR A 39 -5.00 8.74 -1.59
N ASN A 40 -4.31 8.94 -2.72
CA ASN A 40 -3.18 8.11 -3.11
C ASN A 40 -1.98 9.03 -3.34
N GLU A 41 -0.92 8.82 -2.57
CA GLU A 41 0.36 9.47 -2.77
C GLU A 41 1.39 8.40 -3.15
N LYS A 42 1.87 8.47 -4.39
CA LYS A 42 2.97 7.63 -4.88
C LYS A 42 4.29 8.37 -4.67
N ILE A 43 5.19 7.78 -3.89
CA ILE A 43 6.55 8.31 -3.69
C ILE A 43 7.53 7.56 -4.62
N SER A 44 8.70 8.16 -4.85
CA SER A 44 9.75 7.78 -5.82
C SER A 44 9.73 6.32 -6.31
N ASN A 45 9.66 6.18 -7.64
CA ASN A 45 9.71 4.91 -8.38
C ASN A 45 8.64 3.87 -7.99
N GLY A 46 7.62 4.24 -7.20
CA GLY A 46 6.53 3.36 -6.80
C GLY A 46 6.91 2.30 -5.76
N HIS A 47 8.13 2.38 -5.20
CA HIS A 47 8.57 1.49 -4.11
C HIS A 47 7.87 1.78 -2.78
N ASN A 48 7.33 2.99 -2.63
CA ASN A 48 6.52 3.37 -1.49
C ASN A 48 5.19 3.92 -2.01
N VAL A 49 4.09 3.34 -1.53
CA VAL A 49 2.74 3.81 -1.84
C VAL A 49 1.99 4.06 -0.56
N HIS A 50 1.35 5.22 -0.48
CA HIS A 50 0.53 5.63 0.65
C HIS A 50 -0.92 5.76 0.22
N TYR A 51 -1.81 5.10 0.96
CA TYR A 51 -3.26 5.26 0.85
C TYR A 51 -3.75 5.94 2.12
N GLY A 52 -4.37 7.10 1.97
CA GLY A 52 -5.11 7.75 3.05
C GLY A 52 -6.60 7.53 2.84
N MET A 53 -7.30 7.01 3.84
CA MET A 53 -8.74 6.85 3.84
C MET A 53 -9.33 7.64 5.00
N THR A 54 -10.19 8.60 4.67
CA THR A 54 -10.99 9.30 5.66
C THR A 54 -12.33 8.60 5.80
N VAL A 55 -12.73 8.32 7.04
CA VAL A 55 -13.99 7.68 7.38
C VAL A 55 -14.71 8.54 8.42
N ASP A 56 -15.90 9.02 8.08
CA ASP A 56 -16.76 9.74 9.00
C ASP A 56 -17.52 8.77 9.90
N ASN A 57 -17.48 9.00 11.22
CA ASN A 57 -18.24 8.26 12.23
C ASN A 57 -18.07 6.74 12.12
N ILE A 58 -16.88 6.24 12.49
CA ILE A 58 -16.54 4.82 12.34
C ILE A 58 -17.47 3.86 13.11
N GLN A 59 -18.17 4.32 14.16
CA GLN A 59 -19.12 3.48 14.90
C GLN A 59 -20.33 3.04 14.07
N ILE A 60 -20.69 3.82 13.04
CA ILE A 60 -21.79 3.48 12.13
C ILE A 60 -21.30 2.81 10.85
N LEU A 61 -19.98 2.61 10.71
CA LEU A 61 -19.46 1.95 9.52
C LEU A 61 -19.70 0.45 9.59
N GLU A 62 -20.47 -0.01 8.61
CA GLU A 62 -20.52 -1.42 8.26
C GLU A 62 -19.17 -1.88 7.70
N ALA A 63 -19.01 -3.19 7.56
CA ALA A 63 -17.85 -3.78 6.91
C ALA A 63 -17.63 -3.14 5.54
N TRP A 64 -16.38 -2.83 5.22
CA TRP A 64 -16.01 -2.22 3.94
C TRP A 64 -14.68 -2.77 3.46
N SER A 65 -14.47 -2.74 2.15
CA SER A 65 -13.20 -3.15 1.55
C SER A 65 -12.66 -2.09 0.60
N PHE A 66 -11.34 -2.03 0.55
CA PHE A 66 -10.57 -1.23 -0.39
C PHE A 66 -9.61 -2.16 -1.11
N ALA A 67 -9.69 -2.17 -2.45
CA ALA A 67 -8.76 -2.91 -3.29
C ALA A 67 -8.12 -1.96 -4.30
N ASN A 68 -6.82 -2.12 -4.52
CA ASN A 68 -6.10 -1.39 -5.55
C ASN A 68 -4.98 -2.24 -6.14
N THR A 69 -4.66 -1.96 -7.41
CA THR A 69 -3.47 -2.51 -8.06
C THR A 69 -2.51 -1.37 -8.38
N TYR A 70 -1.22 -1.58 -8.13
CA TYR A 70 -0.19 -0.60 -8.46
C TYR A 70 1.05 -1.26 -9.06
N LEU A 71 1.83 -0.44 -9.76
CA LEU A 71 3.09 -0.83 -10.39
C LEU A 71 4.24 -0.08 -9.71
N THR A 72 5.34 -0.79 -9.44
CA THR A 72 6.63 -0.15 -9.18
C THR A 72 7.19 0.30 -10.53
N ASN A 73 7.47 1.59 -10.66
CA ASN A 73 8.13 2.17 -11.84
C ASN A 73 9.66 2.09 -11.67
N CYS A 74 10.16 0.98 -11.16
CA CYS A 74 11.58 0.74 -11.02
C CYS A 74 12.17 0.41 -12.40
N GLU A 75 13.21 1.12 -12.82
CA GLU A 75 13.86 0.87 -14.12
C GLU A 75 14.49 -0.52 -14.19
N VAL A 76 14.97 -1.03 -13.06
CA VAL A 76 15.70 -2.31 -12.98
C VAL A 76 14.72 -3.48 -12.84
N LEU A 77 13.75 -3.37 -11.94
CA LEU A 77 12.82 -4.45 -11.60
C LEU A 77 11.40 -3.90 -11.41
N PRO A 78 10.71 -3.54 -12.52
CA PRO A 78 9.31 -3.17 -12.45
C PRO A 78 8.49 -4.36 -11.97
N SER A 79 7.52 -4.12 -11.10
CA SER A 79 6.70 -5.17 -10.48
C SER A 79 5.27 -4.69 -10.30
N SER A 80 4.33 -5.63 -10.38
CA SER A 80 2.90 -5.36 -10.20
C SER A 80 2.41 -5.96 -8.90
N TRP A 81 1.55 -5.22 -8.20
CA TRP A 81 1.06 -5.60 -6.88
C TRP A 81 -0.44 -5.36 -6.78
N SER A 82 -1.16 -6.36 -6.29
CA SER A 82 -2.55 -6.23 -5.88
C SER A 82 -2.58 -6.12 -4.37
N PHE A 83 -3.27 -5.11 -3.87
CA PHE A 83 -3.48 -4.87 -2.46
C PHE A 83 -4.98 -4.80 -2.19
N GLU A 84 -5.41 -5.45 -1.13
CA GLU A 84 -6.76 -5.33 -0.60
C GLU A 84 -6.70 -5.21 0.93
N MET A 85 -7.59 -4.39 1.48
CA MET A 85 -7.86 -4.31 2.89
C MET A 85 -9.36 -4.39 3.10
N ALA A 86 -9.79 -5.26 4.01
CA ALA A 86 -11.17 -5.35 4.45
C ALA A 86 -11.25 -4.96 5.92
N PHE A 87 -12.00 -3.91 6.21
CA PHE A 87 -12.44 -3.60 7.55
C PHE A 87 -13.70 -4.40 7.86
N HIS A 88 -13.71 -5.12 8.98
CA HIS A 88 -14.81 -6.01 9.32
C HIS A 88 -15.80 -5.33 10.26
N GLU A 89 -15.32 -4.85 11.40
CA GLU A 89 -16.18 -4.20 12.40
C GLU A 89 -15.36 -3.39 13.40
N MET A 90 -16.03 -2.41 14.02
CA MET A 90 -15.66 -1.81 15.30
C MET A 90 -16.65 -2.27 16.37
N LYS A 91 -16.16 -2.91 17.43
CA LYS A 91 -16.99 -3.36 18.55
C LYS A 91 -17.30 -2.20 19.49
N HIS A 92 -18.28 -2.40 20.37
CA HIS A 92 -18.68 -1.41 21.38
C HIS A 92 -17.57 -1.00 22.35
N ASP A 93 -16.57 -1.86 22.57
CA ASP A 93 -15.39 -1.56 23.39
C ASP A 93 -14.34 -0.70 22.64
N GLY A 94 -14.63 -0.32 21.39
CA GLY A 94 -13.74 0.43 20.51
C GLY A 94 -12.68 -0.43 19.83
N SER A 95 -12.68 -1.75 20.03
CA SER A 95 -11.78 -2.65 19.30
C SER A 95 -12.15 -2.70 17.83
N VAL A 96 -11.13 -2.77 16.97
CA VAL A 96 -11.28 -2.80 15.51
C VAL A 96 -10.72 -4.09 14.99
N SER A 97 -11.40 -4.67 13.99
CA SER A 97 -10.89 -5.80 13.24
C SER A 97 -10.80 -5.52 11.75
N PHE A 98 -9.70 -5.92 11.15
CA PHE A 98 -9.47 -5.80 9.72
C PHE A 98 -8.59 -6.94 9.22
N SER A 99 -8.64 -7.17 7.91
CA SER A 99 -7.73 -8.03 7.19
C SER A 99 -7.09 -7.29 6.03
N LEU A 100 -5.94 -7.79 5.60
CA LEU A 100 -5.23 -7.33 4.43
C LEU A 100 -4.78 -8.51 3.61
N PHE A 101 -4.64 -8.22 2.32
CA PHE A 101 -4.13 -9.09 1.29
C PHE A 101 -3.15 -8.28 0.45
N LEU A 102 -1.95 -8.79 0.25
CA LEU A 102 -0.99 -8.26 -0.70
C LEU A 102 -0.49 -9.41 -1.56
N ARG A 103 -0.56 -9.25 -2.87
CA ARG A 103 -0.01 -10.22 -3.82
C ARG A 103 0.89 -9.55 -4.82
N ARG A 104 1.99 -10.22 -5.12
CA ARG A 104 2.82 -9.86 -6.27
C ARG A 104 2.26 -10.50 -7.54
N ASN A 105 1.83 -9.68 -8.48
CA ASN A 105 1.27 -10.14 -9.76
C ASN A 105 2.36 -10.38 -10.79
N TYR A 106 1.99 -11.17 -11.81
CA TYR A 106 2.82 -11.40 -13.01
C TYR A 106 3.17 -10.07 -13.66
N SER A 107 4.47 -9.85 -13.84
CA SER A 107 4.97 -8.71 -14.61
C SER A 107 5.12 -9.14 -16.06
N TRP A 108 4.99 -8.21 -17.00
CA TRP A 108 5.19 -8.54 -18.42
C TRP A 108 6.66 -8.83 -18.75
N ASN A 109 7.58 -8.61 -17.81
CA ASN A 109 9.02 -8.65 -18.03
C ASN A 109 9.66 -9.78 -17.21
N SER A 110 10.08 -10.84 -17.89
CA SER A 110 10.55 -12.10 -17.28
C SER A 110 11.74 -11.95 -16.34
N ILE A 111 12.52 -10.87 -16.46
CA ILE A 111 13.66 -10.58 -15.57
C ILE A 111 13.19 -10.31 -14.14
N GLY A 112 12.01 -9.71 -13.98
CA GLY A 112 11.44 -9.43 -12.66
C GLY A 112 11.07 -10.71 -11.92
N ASP A 113 10.65 -11.76 -12.61
CA ASP A 113 9.93 -12.88 -12.02
C ASP A 113 10.78 -13.72 -11.04
N ALA A 114 12.11 -13.74 -11.22
CA ALA A 114 13.04 -14.43 -10.33
C ALA A 114 13.50 -13.58 -9.13
N ALA A 115 13.19 -12.28 -9.10
CA ALA A 115 13.63 -11.40 -8.02
C ALA A 115 12.83 -11.62 -6.73
N PHE A 116 13.48 -11.43 -5.58
CA PHE A 116 12.84 -11.47 -4.25
C PHE A 116 12.62 -10.05 -3.72
N PHE A 117 11.44 -9.79 -3.19
CA PHE A 117 11.10 -8.50 -2.60
C PHE A 117 10.82 -8.63 -1.12
N ARG A 118 11.43 -7.76 -0.32
CA ARG A 118 10.98 -7.52 1.04
C ARG A 118 9.87 -6.51 1.03
N THR A 119 8.75 -6.89 1.60
CA THR A 119 7.58 -6.02 1.71
C THR A 119 7.30 -5.71 3.15
N THR A 120 7.01 -4.44 3.42
CA THR A 120 6.58 -3.97 4.74
C THR A 120 5.31 -3.16 4.56
N ILE A 121 4.24 -3.53 5.28
CA ILE A 121 2.97 -2.83 5.31
C ILE A 121 2.81 -2.18 6.69
N TRP A 122 2.56 -0.88 6.70
CA TRP A 122 2.21 -0.11 7.89
C TRP A 122 0.76 0.32 7.81
N VAL A 123 -0.01 0.03 8.85
CA VAL A 123 -1.41 0.44 9.00
C VAL A 123 -1.52 1.28 10.25
N SER A 124 -1.97 2.53 10.11
CA SER A 124 -2.21 3.42 11.25
C SER A 124 -3.60 4.02 11.18
N PHE A 125 -4.21 4.15 12.35
CA PHE A 125 -5.49 4.82 12.54
C PHE A 125 -5.24 6.07 13.36
N THR A 126 -5.61 7.21 12.81
CA THR A 126 -5.35 8.52 13.40
C THR A 126 -6.61 9.36 13.41
N THR A 127 -6.67 10.37 14.28
CA THR A 127 -7.69 11.43 14.18
C THR A 127 -7.37 12.34 12.98
N SER A 128 -8.30 13.20 12.59
CA SER A 128 -8.05 14.24 11.56
C SER A 128 -6.91 15.22 11.92
N LYS A 129 -6.46 15.25 13.19
CA LYS A 129 -5.29 16.01 13.65
C LYS A 129 -3.98 15.20 13.60
N GLY A 130 -4.02 13.96 13.11
CA GLY A 130 -2.87 13.05 13.04
C GLY A 130 -2.51 12.38 14.37
N CYS A 131 -3.36 12.44 15.40
CA CYS A 131 -3.09 11.75 16.67
C CYS A 131 -3.41 10.27 16.53
N PRO A 132 -2.49 9.35 16.88
CA PRO A 132 -2.74 7.91 16.78
C PRO A 132 -3.84 7.46 17.76
N ILE A 133 -4.78 6.68 17.26
CA ILE A 133 -5.87 6.07 18.04
C ILE A 133 -5.46 4.68 18.51
N PHE A 134 -4.83 3.90 17.63
CA PHE A 134 -4.26 2.59 17.94
C PHE A 134 -2.74 2.62 17.70
N PRO A 135 -1.96 1.76 18.38
CA PRO A 135 -0.58 1.50 17.97
C PRO A 135 -0.53 1.12 16.49
N PRO A 136 0.37 1.71 15.68
CA PRO A 136 0.52 1.31 14.29
C PRO A 136 0.80 -0.19 14.18
N THR A 137 0.12 -0.84 13.25
CA THR A 137 0.33 -2.26 12.97
C THR A 137 1.31 -2.41 11.82
N VAL A 138 2.34 -3.23 12.01
CA VAL A 138 3.40 -3.44 11.02
C VAL A 138 3.48 -4.91 10.64
N PHE A 139 3.43 -5.17 9.34
CA PHE A 139 3.62 -6.50 8.78
C PHE A 139 4.86 -6.47 7.89
N THR A 140 5.72 -7.47 8.02
CA THR A 140 6.89 -7.61 7.15
C THR A 140 6.96 -9.05 6.63
N GLN A 141 7.32 -9.17 5.36
CA GLN A 141 7.69 -10.44 4.73
C GLN A 141 8.98 -10.19 3.98
N ASP A 142 10.03 -10.92 4.38
CA ASP A 142 11.39 -10.65 3.94
C ASP A 142 11.65 -11.11 2.50
N SER A 143 10.84 -12.03 2.00
CA SER A 143 10.91 -12.53 0.63
C SER A 143 9.51 -12.79 0.10
N MET A 144 9.13 -12.04 -0.94
CA MET A 144 7.93 -12.26 -1.75
C MET A 144 8.34 -12.51 -3.20
N ILE A 145 8.11 -13.74 -3.66
CA ILE A 145 8.25 -14.11 -5.07
C ILE A 145 6.98 -13.83 -5.85
N LEU A 146 7.06 -14.07 -7.16
CA LEU A 146 5.93 -13.93 -8.05
C LEU A 146 4.78 -14.88 -7.68
N GLY A 147 3.56 -14.33 -7.63
CA GLY A 147 2.36 -15.07 -7.26
C GLY A 147 2.21 -15.33 -5.76
N GLU A 148 3.22 -15.00 -4.96
CA GLU A 148 3.14 -15.13 -3.51
C GLU A 148 2.21 -14.08 -2.89
N GLU A 149 1.55 -14.50 -1.82
CA GLU A 149 0.51 -13.74 -1.14
C GLU A 149 0.87 -13.54 0.33
N MET A 150 0.64 -12.33 0.83
CA MET A 150 0.63 -12.00 2.24
C MET A 150 -0.82 -11.78 2.66
N ILE A 151 -1.32 -12.65 3.53
CA ILE A 151 -2.65 -12.53 4.14
C ILE A 151 -2.48 -12.31 5.63
N LYS A 152 -3.06 -11.25 6.18
CA LYS A 152 -3.04 -10.98 7.63
C LYS A 152 -4.43 -10.55 8.10
N SER A 153 -4.79 -10.98 9.29
CA SER A 153 -5.98 -10.52 10.00
C SER A 153 -5.54 -10.01 11.37
N VAL A 154 -6.06 -8.85 11.76
CA VAL A 154 -5.69 -8.19 13.01
C VAL A 154 -6.94 -7.73 13.73
N GLN A 155 -6.93 -7.95 15.05
CA GLN A 155 -7.82 -7.29 15.98
C GLN A 155 -6.96 -6.39 16.87
N THR A 156 -7.28 -5.10 16.93
CA THR A 156 -6.58 -4.12 17.75
C THR A 156 -7.53 -3.49 18.75
N ASN A 157 -7.02 -3.24 19.96
CA ASN A 157 -7.79 -2.65 21.05
C ASN A 157 -7.29 -1.21 21.30
N PRO A 158 -8.17 -0.28 21.67
CA PRO A 158 -7.76 1.09 21.99
C PRO A 158 -6.84 1.06 23.23
N PRO A 159 -5.82 1.93 23.29
CA PRO A 159 -4.84 1.94 24.38
C PRO A 159 -5.42 2.44 25.71
N LEU A 160 -6.57 3.13 25.69
CA LEU A 160 -7.24 3.66 26.87
C LEU A 160 -8.74 3.36 26.85
N SER A 161 -9.26 2.89 27.99
CA SER A 161 -10.71 2.78 28.23
C SER A 161 -11.32 4.19 28.25
N GLY A 162 -12.40 4.39 27.46
CA GLY A 162 -13.09 5.69 27.37
C GLY A 162 -12.80 6.50 26.11
N MET A 163 -11.93 6.06 25.20
CA MET A 163 -11.79 6.69 23.88
C MET A 163 -13.01 6.55 22.97
N GLY A 164 -14.04 5.80 23.38
CA GLY A 164 -15.27 5.59 22.61
C GLY A 164 -15.90 6.88 22.09
N GLU A 165 -15.86 7.96 22.88
CA GLU A 165 -16.40 9.27 22.47
C GLU A 165 -15.56 9.96 21.38
N SER A 166 -14.24 9.75 21.39
CA SER A 166 -13.34 10.25 20.34
C SER A 166 -13.51 9.51 19.01
N LEU A 167 -14.09 8.31 19.04
CA LEU A 167 -14.38 7.50 17.85
C LEU A 167 -15.65 7.96 17.11
N CYS A 168 -16.40 8.91 17.65
CA CYS A 168 -17.50 9.59 16.94
C CYS A 168 -16.99 10.64 15.92
N GLN A 169 -15.68 10.82 15.80
CA GLN A 169 -15.05 11.80 14.90
C GLN A 169 -14.62 11.18 13.56
N GLU A 170 -14.11 12.04 12.69
CA GLU A 170 -13.42 11.69 11.45
C GLU A 170 -12.15 10.87 11.76
N LEU A 171 -12.11 9.65 11.24
CA LEU A 171 -10.99 8.73 11.32
C LEU A 171 -10.16 8.80 10.04
N VAL A 172 -8.85 8.91 10.18
CA VAL A 172 -7.91 8.82 9.07
C VAL A 172 -7.11 7.53 9.18
N LEU A 173 -7.41 6.59 8.29
CA LEU A 173 -6.65 5.36 8.08
C LEU A 173 -5.53 5.63 7.08
N THR A 174 -4.29 5.39 7.46
CA THR A 174 -3.14 5.44 6.56
C THR A 174 -2.57 4.05 6.36
N ILE A 175 -2.42 3.65 5.11
CA ILE A 175 -1.77 2.41 4.71
C ILE A 175 -0.53 2.78 3.91
N SER A 176 0.63 2.35 4.38
CA SER A 176 1.89 2.55 3.67
C SER A 176 2.46 1.19 3.29
N ILE A 177 2.67 0.97 2.00
CA ILE A 177 3.29 -0.25 1.48
C ILE A 177 4.66 0.12 0.97
N MET A 178 5.68 -0.52 1.53
CA MET A 178 7.07 -0.38 1.14
C MET A 178 7.57 -1.69 0.55
N VAL A 179 7.99 -1.62 -0.70
CA VAL A 179 8.54 -2.75 -1.45
C VAL A 179 10.02 -2.46 -1.69
N ARG A 180 10.89 -3.23 -1.03
CA ARG A 180 12.34 -3.15 -1.18
C ARG A 180 12.87 -4.40 -1.87
N PHE A 181 13.90 -4.22 -2.67
CA PHE A 181 14.62 -5.31 -3.29
C PHE A 181 15.73 -5.81 -2.36
N CYS A 182 15.84 -7.13 -2.17
CA CYS A 182 16.74 -7.75 -1.18
C CYS A 182 17.94 -8.49 -1.80
N HIS A 183 18.39 -8.10 -2.99
CA HIS A 183 19.51 -8.71 -3.76
C HIS A 183 19.08 -9.84 -4.72
N LEU A 184 19.80 -9.92 -5.85
CA LEU A 184 19.89 -11.13 -6.66
C LEU A 184 20.94 -11.95 -5.92
N ASP A 185 20.57 -13.08 -5.33
CA ASP A 185 21.59 -14.04 -4.92
C ASP A 185 22.36 -14.42 -6.20
N GLY A 186 23.61 -13.95 -6.27
CA GLY A 186 24.54 -14.21 -7.37
C GLY A 186 25.17 -15.59 -7.25
#